data_AF-A0AAQ3P2M4-F1
#
_entry.id   AF-A0AAQ3P2M4-F1
#
_cell.length_a   1.000
_cell.length_b   1.000
_cell.length_c   1.000
_cell.angle_alpha   90.00
_cell.angle_beta   90.00
_cell.angle_gamma   90.00
#
_symmetry.space_group_name_H-M   'P 1'
#
loop_
_entity.id
_entity.type
_entity.pdbx_description
1 polymer ?
#
loop_
_entity_poly.entity_id
_entity_poly.type
_entity_poly.pdbx_seq_one_letter_code
_entity_poly.pdbx_strand_id
1 'polypeptide(L)'
;MGRETEILSRLAANHLHLAQFEPLRGVLLALRARNRDLARDILQTIVSRSGRVPNVAWSSSCSSPALLTFLSTQELLQLDNPSSAWNFDSETLRLRAEFLLLVQDLIDLLPEGDGELGNCRGVLDKLLELGAKWLRVDGDGEIDGSVSVTVIEEGELVSMRKLILDHERVFDSLCGNIHRQIRHWECEDSGEGSGGLEEEDAKVLRGIQRTVQVVHLNAMRDSLESGDAEGAVSHIRYLHFDYGVEEQSEYRIVLKDLLKVVLSKSEKFGDSWLIMRNQLLHIYSEAISSNCSDIVQMLQGFFLFFHETNLEELIPEHSSSSLSHYYGVYGIHDELLSEEIEIDRVQTENFIPHPLVRLQKYLEEVKSGKNSDDKTLPLNDVIRHCKTSMYHYARVSGLHVLECIMDTSLSSVKREQLDEASNVLQLFPLLQPLVAAMGWDLLAGKIAARRKLMQLLWTSKSQVIRLEESSLYGNKSDEMSCVEHLCDTLCYQLDLASFVACVNSGQSWNSEFSLMLSGKEQVEFRDEDAYSDPFVENFVLERLSVQSPLRVLFDVVPGIKFQEAIELISMQPISSNIEANKRQGKIEKTKWRKKKEHVVADLKAREVRKSGN
;
A
#
# COMPACT_ATOMS: atom_id res chain seq x y z
N MET A 1 -24.54 -44.18 -9.98
CA MET A 1 -24.25 -43.27 -8.84
C MET A 1 -24.40 -44.05 -7.53
N GLY A 2 -23.58 -43.77 -6.53
CA GLY A 2 -23.79 -44.33 -5.18
C GLY A 2 -25.01 -43.72 -4.50
N ARG A 3 -25.65 -44.46 -3.59
CA ARG A 3 -26.84 -44.00 -2.84
C ARG A 3 -26.61 -42.68 -2.10
N GLU A 4 -25.40 -42.45 -1.58
CA GLU A 4 -25.01 -41.19 -0.93
C GLU A 4 -24.99 -40.01 -1.91
N THR A 5 -24.45 -40.20 -3.12
CA THR A 5 -24.40 -39.17 -4.17
C THR A 5 -25.82 -38.73 -4.55
N GLU A 6 -26.74 -39.69 -4.71
CA GLU A 6 -28.14 -39.39 -5.05
C GLU A 6 -28.84 -38.57 -3.95
N ILE A 7 -28.61 -38.90 -2.67
CA ILE A 7 -29.14 -38.14 -1.54
C ILE A 7 -28.58 -36.72 -1.53
N LEU A 8 -27.27 -36.57 -1.71
CA LEU A 8 -26.61 -35.26 -1.75
C LEU A 8 -27.11 -34.41 -2.93
N SER A 9 -27.31 -34.99 -4.11
CA SER A 9 -27.89 -34.27 -5.26
C SER A 9 -29.31 -33.78 -4.99
N ARG A 10 -30.15 -34.60 -4.34
CA ARG A 10 -31.51 -34.18 -3.95
C ARG A 10 -31.49 -33.08 -2.89
N LEU A 11 -30.59 -33.17 -1.91
CA LEU A 11 -30.40 -32.11 -0.91
C LEU A 11 -29.92 -30.81 -1.53
N ALA A 12 -28.98 -30.87 -2.48
CA ALA A 12 -28.52 -29.71 -3.23
C ALA A 12 -29.68 -29.04 -3.98
N ALA A 13 -30.48 -29.82 -4.71
CA ALA A 13 -31.67 -29.31 -5.39
C ALA A 13 -32.68 -28.65 -4.43
N ASN A 14 -32.91 -29.23 -3.25
CA ASN A 14 -33.81 -28.65 -2.24
C ASN A 14 -33.28 -27.33 -1.68
N HIS A 15 -32.00 -27.25 -1.31
CA HIS A 15 -31.42 -26.00 -0.79
C HIS A 15 -31.27 -24.92 -1.86
N LEU A 16 -31.05 -25.30 -3.12
CA LEU A 16 -31.11 -24.40 -4.26
C LEU A 16 -32.53 -23.86 -4.48
N HIS A 17 -33.54 -24.73 -4.44
CA HIS A 17 -34.95 -24.33 -4.52
C HIS A 17 -35.36 -23.34 -3.41
N LEU A 18 -34.79 -23.46 -2.22
CA LEU A 18 -35.06 -22.56 -1.09
C LEU A 18 -34.10 -21.34 -1.03
N ALA A 19 -33.22 -21.16 -2.02
CA ALA A 19 -32.18 -20.13 -2.03
C ALA A 19 -31.35 -20.05 -0.74
N GLN A 20 -31.05 -21.21 -0.13
CA GLN A 20 -30.26 -21.31 1.10
C GLN A 20 -28.80 -21.63 0.75
N PHE A 21 -28.02 -20.59 0.46
CA PHE A 21 -26.68 -20.78 -0.09
C PHE A 21 -25.72 -21.52 0.86
N GLU A 22 -25.64 -21.16 2.14
CA GLU A 22 -24.70 -21.84 3.07
C GLU A 22 -24.98 -23.35 3.26
N PRO A 23 -26.25 -23.78 3.45
CA PRO A 23 -26.59 -25.20 3.41
C PRO A 23 -26.26 -25.86 2.06
N LEU A 24 -26.57 -25.20 0.94
CA LEU A 24 -26.24 -25.69 -0.40
C LEU A 24 -24.72 -25.89 -0.55
N ARG A 25 -23.93 -24.90 -0.14
CA ARG A 25 -22.46 -24.95 -0.12
C ARG A 25 -21.95 -26.13 0.70
N GLY A 26 -22.48 -26.34 1.90
CA GLY A 26 -22.14 -27.50 2.72
C GLY A 26 -22.41 -28.84 2.01
N VAL A 27 -23.54 -28.95 1.32
CA VAL A 27 -23.89 -30.15 0.51
C VAL A 27 -22.95 -30.30 -0.69
N LEU A 28 -22.61 -29.20 -1.38
CA LEU A 28 -21.70 -29.21 -2.53
C LEU A 28 -20.27 -29.60 -2.12
N LEU A 29 -19.79 -29.15 -0.95
CA LEU A 29 -18.49 -29.56 -0.40
C LEU A 29 -18.48 -31.06 -0.06
N ALA A 30 -19.57 -31.59 0.51
CA ALA A 30 -19.71 -33.02 0.76
C ALA A 30 -19.78 -33.82 -0.56
N LEU A 31 -20.51 -33.30 -1.56
CA LEU A 31 -20.63 -33.89 -2.87
C LEU A 31 -19.27 -33.90 -3.59
N ARG A 32 -18.49 -32.83 -3.50
CA ARG A 32 -17.14 -32.70 -4.06
C ARG A 32 -16.22 -33.82 -3.60
N ALA A 33 -16.30 -34.24 -2.33
CA ALA A 33 -15.50 -35.33 -1.78
C ALA A 33 -15.91 -36.73 -2.30
N ARG A 34 -17.09 -36.86 -2.91
CA ARG A 34 -17.67 -38.12 -3.39
C ARG A 34 -17.72 -38.23 -4.90
N ASN A 35 -18.06 -37.13 -5.57
CA ASN A 35 -18.14 -36.98 -7.00
C ASN A 35 -17.84 -35.52 -7.37
N ARG A 36 -16.56 -35.26 -7.67
CA ARG A 36 -16.07 -33.91 -7.95
C ARG A 36 -16.63 -33.36 -9.26
N ASP A 37 -16.78 -34.20 -10.28
CA ASP A 37 -17.30 -33.78 -11.58
C ASP A 37 -18.76 -33.36 -11.47
N LEU A 38 -19.60 -34.12 -10.77
CA LEU A 38 -21.00 -33.72 -10.55
C LEU A 38 -21.14 -32.41 -9.75
N ALA A 39 -20.28 -32.18 -8.75
CA ALA A 39 -20.28 -30.91 -8.02
C ALA A 39 -19.86 -29.74 -8.92
N ARG A 40 -18.89 -29.96 -9.81
CA ARG A 40 -18.48 -29.00 -10.84
C ARG A 40 -19.63 -28.72 -11.80
N ASP A 41 -20.27 -29.75 -12.35
CA ASP A 41 -21.35 -29.62 -13.32
C ASP A 41 -22.54 -28.83 -12.74
N ILE A 42 -22.90 -29.08 -11.47
CA ILE A 42 -23.97 -28.32 -10.80
C ILE A 42 -23.60 -26.84 -10.71
N LEU A 43 -22.38 -26.52 -10.26
CA LEU A 43 -21.91 -25.14 -10.14
C LEU A 43 -21.81 -24.46 -11.51
N GLN A 44 -21.26 -25.14 -12.51
CA GLN A 44 -21.18 -24.64 -13.89
C GLN A 44 -22.57 -24.36 -14.46
N THR A 45 -23.55 -25.22 -14.19
CA THR A 45 -24.94 -25.03 -14.63
C THR A 45 -25.61 -23.83 -13.95
N ILE A 46 -25.36 -23.61 -12.65
CA ILE A 46 -25.90 -22.44 -11.95
C ILE A 46 -25.30 -21.16 -12.53
N VAL A 47 -23.99 -21.14 -12.74
CA VAL A 47 -23.27 -19.98 -13.27
C VAL A 47 -23.62 -19.72 -14.74
N SER A 48 -23.76 -20.77 -15.57
CA SER A 48 -24.09 -20.63 -16.99
C SER A 48 -25.48 -20.05 -17.22
N ARG A 49 -26.37 -20.21 -16.25
CA ARG A 49 -27.72 -19.65 -16.24
C ARG A 49 -27.81 -18.34 -15.47
N SER A 50 -26.68 -17.78 -15.02
CA SER A 50 -26.62 -16.56 -14.22
C SER A 50 -27.56 -16.63 -13.00
N GLY A 51 -27.61 -17.80 -12.36
CA GLY A 51 -28.44 -18.05 -11.19
C GLY A 51 -29.95 -18.08 -11.49
N ARG A 52 -30.38 -17.90 -12.74
CA ARG A 52 -31.79 -17.91 -13.19
C ARG A 52 -32.32 -19.33 -13.31
N VAL A 53 -32.28 -20.05 -12.20
CA VAL A 53 -32.79 -21.42 -12.09
C VAL A 53 -34.30 -21.37 -11.89
N PRO A 54 -35.09 -22.15 -12.64
CA PRO A 54 -36.54 -22.12 -12.50
C PRO A 54 -36.98 -22.61 -11.11
N ASN A 55 -38.09 -22.04 -10.63
CA ASN A 55 -38.72 -22.39 -9.36
C ASN A 55 -37.86 -22.10 -8.12
N VAL A 56 -36.93 -21.14 -8.11
CA VAL A 56 -36.22 -20.76 -6.87
C VAL A 56 -37.09 -19.84 -6.02
N ALA A 57 -37.29 -20.20 -4.76
CA ALA A 57 -37.89 -19.36 -3.72
C ALA A 57 -36.78 -18.53 -3.06
N TRP A 58 -36.55 -17.32 -3.59
CA TRP A 58 -35.54 -16.39 -3.10
C TRP A 58 -35.69 -16.13 -1.59
N SER A 59 -34.55 -16.06 -0.90
CA SER A 59 -34.50 -15.96 0.56
C SER A 59 -33.59 -14.81 0.99
N SER A 60 -33.61 -14.43 2.27
CA SER A 60 -32.66 -13.45 2.79
C SER A 60 -31.20 -13.92 2.75
N SER A 61 -30.94 -15.23 2.64
CA SER A 61 -29.58 -15.77 2.52
C SER A 61 -29.04 -15.67 1.09
N CYS A 62 -29.91 -15.55 0.09
CA CYS A 62 -29.57 -15.33 -1.30
C CYS A 62 -30.76 -14.66 -1.98
N SER A 63 -30.71 -13.33 -2.06
CA SER A 63 -31.84 -12.47 -2.44
C SER A 63 -32.04 -12.36 -3.94
N SER A 64 -31.00 -12.63 -4.74
CA SER A 64 -31.04 -12.41 -6.19
C SER A 64 -30.31 -13.51 -6.97
N PRO A 65 -30.64 -13.70 -8.26
CA PRO A 65 -29.89 -14.56 -9.17
C PRO A 65 -28.41 -14.15 -9.32
N ALA A 66 -28.12 -12.85 -9.34
CA ALA A 66 -26.76 -12.35 -9.45
C ALA A 66 -25.91 -12.75 -8.24
N LEU A 67 -26.46 -12.63 -7.03
CA LEU A 67 -25.78 -13.08 -5.81
C LEU A 67 -25.55 -14.60 -5.82
N LEU A 68 -26.53 -15.39 -6.25
CA LEU A 68 -26.37 -16.84 -6.41
C LEU A 68 -25.24 -17.18 -7.40
N THR A 69 -25.17 -16.44 -8.51
CA THR A 69 -24.13 -16.60 -9.54
C THR A 69 -22.76 -16.30 -8.97
N PHE A 70 -22.61 -15.17 -8.28
CA PHE A 70 -21.35 -14.76 -7.69
C PHE A 70 -20.87 -15.78 -6.66
N LEU A 71 -21.72 -16.15 -5.70
CA LEU A 71 -21.37 -17.11 -4.65
C LEU A 71 -21.05 -18.50 -5.22
N SER A 72 -21.81 -18.95 -6.21
CA SER A 72 -21.53 -20.22 -6.90
C SER A 72 -20.23 -20.17 -7.70
N THR A 73 -19.90 -19.03 -8.30
CA THR A 73 -18.62 -18.80 -8.98
C THR A 73 -17.45 -18.88 -8.01
N GLN A 74 -17.56 -18.28 -6.82
CA GLN A 74 -16.52 -18.36 -5.79
C GLN A 74 -16.24 -19.82 -5.37
N GLU A 75 -17.27 -20.64 -5.22
CA GLU A 75 -17.11 -22.07 -4.92
C GLU A 75 -16.58 -22.87 -6.12
N LEU A 76 -16.98 -22.52 -7.34
CA LEU A 76 -16.50 -23.14 -8.57
C LEU A 76 -15.00 -22.92 -8.75
N LEU A 77 -14.51 -21.70 -8.49
CA LEU A 77 -13.08 -21.36 -8.58
C LEU A 77 -12.18 -22.15 -7.62
N GLN A 78 -12.74 -22.82 -6.61
CA GLN A 78 -12.03 -23.75 -5.72
C GLN A 78 -11.88 -25.17 -6.31
N LEU A 79 -12.43 -25.42 -7.50
CA LEU A 79 -12.33 -26.69 -8.22
C LEU A 79 -11.28 -26.62 -9.34
N ASP A 80 -10.76 -27.79 -9.72
CA ASP A 80 -9.83 -27.87 -10.85
C ASP A 80 -10.60 -27.63 -12.16
N ASN A 81 -10.03 -26.80 -13.04
CA ASN A 81 -10.59 -26.38 -14.33
C ASN A 81 -12.00 -25.76 -14.19
N PRO A 82 -12.16 -24.67 -13.43
CA PRO A 82 -13.47 -24.09 -13.13
C PRO A 82 -14.15 -23.56 -14.39
N SER A 83 -13.37 -22.95 -15.29
CA SER A 83 -13.87 -22.37 -16.53
C SER A 83 -13.97 -23.35 -17.69
N SER A 84 -13.85 -24.68 -17.47
CA SER A 84 -13.82 -25.68 -18.56
C SER A 84 -15.05 -25.71 -19.46
N ALA A 85 -16.18 -25.18 -18.99
CA ALA A 85 -17.41 -25.05 -19.77
C ALA A 85 -17.40 -23.83 -20.71
N TRP A 86 -16.44 -22.93 -20.54
CA TRP A 86 -16.30 -21.70 -21.30
C TRP A 86 -14.94 -21.64 -22.02
N ASN A 87 -14.87 -20.79 -23.04
CA ASN A 87 -13.64 -20.55 -23.80
C ASN A 87 -12.83 -19.36 -23.25
N PHE A 88 -12.96 -19.05 -21.96
CA PHE A 88 -12.22 -17.98 -21.28
C PHE A 88 -11.66 -18.47 -19.94
N ASP A 89 -10.75 -17.69 -19.36
CA ASP A 89 -10.01 -18.06 -18.17
C ASP A 89 -10.80 -17.87 -16.86
N SER A 90 -10.20 -18.29 -15.74
CA SER A 90 -10.85 -18.22 -14.42
C SER A 90 -11.03 -16.78 -13.93
N GLU A 91 -10.15 -15.86 -14.33
CA GLU A 91 -10.27 -14.45 -13.97
C GLU A 91 -11.44 -13.80 -14.71
N THR A 92 -11.58 -14.04 -16.02
CA THR A 92 -12.73 -13.56 -16.81
C THR A 92 -14.05 -14.07 -16.24
N LEU A 93 -14.11 -15.35 -15.80
CA LEU A 93 -15.30 -15.90 -15.15
C LEU A 93 -15.67 -15.11 -13.88
N ARG A 94 -14.66 -14.84 -13.03
CA ARG A 94 -14.83 -14.06 -11.79
C ARG A 94 -15.34 -12.66 -12.09
N LEU A 95 -14.72 -11.97 -13.05
CA LEU A 95 -15.08 -10.60 -13.42
C LEU A 95 -16.51 -10.51 -13.97
N ARG A 96 -16.94 -11.45 -14.84
CA ARG A 96 -18.31 -11.50 -15.37
C ARG A 96 -19.36 -11.75 -14.29
N ALA A 97 -19.07 -12.62 -13.32
CA ALA A 97 -19.97 -12.86 -12.19
C ALA A 97 -20.05 -11.66 -11.22
N GLU A 98 -18.92 -11.00 -10.96
CA GLU A 98 -18.88 -9.77 -10.15
C GLU A 98 -19.60 -8.61 -10.84
N PHE A 99 -19.48 -8.47 -12.16
CA PHE A 99 -20.21 -7.48 -12.95
C PHE A 99 -21.72 -7.59 -12.73
N LEU A 100 -22.28 -8.80 -12.81
CA LEU A 100 -23.70 -9.04 -12.55
C LEU A 100 -24.12 -8.63 -11.14
N LEU A 101 -23.28 -8.91 -10.13
CA LEU A 101 -23.56 -8.53 -8.75
C LEU A 101 -23.57 -7.01 -8.59
N LEU A 102 -22.57 -6.30 -9.12
CA LEU A 102 -22.49 -4.84 -9.05
C LEU A 102 -23.68 -4.16 -9.74
N VAL A 103 -24.11 -4.68 -10.90
CA VAL A 103 -25.30 -4.17 -11.59
C VAL A 103 -26.58 -4.47 -10.80
N GLN A 104 -26.71 -5.66 -10.19
CA GLN A 104 -27.86 -5.98 -9.34
C GLN A 104 -27.92 -5.10 -8.10
N ASP A 105 -26.78 -4.84 -7.45
CA ASP A 105 -26.70 -3.95 -6.28
C ASP A 105 -27.19 -2.54 -6.66
N LEU A 106 -26.87 -2.04 -7.86
CA LEU A 106 -27.39 -0.77 -8.36
C LEU A 106 -28.90 -0.81 -8.59
N ILE A 107 -29.46 -1.92 -9.08
CA ILE A 107 -30.90 -2.09 -9.28
C ILE A 107 -31.64 -2.09 -7.93
N ASP A 108 -31.11 -2.79 -6.93
CA ASP A 108 -31.71 -2.92 -5.60
C ASP A 108 -31.75 -1.59 -4.83
N LEU A 109 -30.91 -0.63 -5.21
CA LEU A 109 -30.89 0.73 -4.66
C LEU A 109 -31.99 1.64 -5.26
N LEU A 110 -32.62 1.26 -6.36
CA LEU A 110 -33.67 2.07 -7.00
C LEU A 110 -35.03 1.83 -6.34
N PRO A 111 -35.74 2.88 -5.85
CA PRO A 111 -37.14 2.76 -5.45
C PRO A 111 -38.04 2.26 -6.58
N GLU A 112 -39.01 1.43 -6.24
CA GLU A 112 -40.07 1.02 -7.18
C GLU A 112 -40.99 2.22 -7.49
N GLY A 113 -40.83 2.86 -8.65
CA GLY A 113 -41.70 3.95 -9.11
C GLY A 113 -41.35 4.52 -10.49
N ASP A 114 -42.38 5.04 -11.18
CA ASP A 114 -42.37 5.42 -12.61
C ASP A 114 -41.82 6.85 -12.86
N GLY A 115 -40.65 7.20 -12.31
CA GLY A 115 -39.99 8.52 -12.47
C GLY A 115 -38.79 8.52 -13.43
N GLU A 116 -38.00 9.61 -13.42
CA GLU A 116 -36.68 9.68 -14.13
C GLU A 116 -35.77 8.47 -13.83
N LEU A 117 -35.93 7.89 -12.64
CA LEU A 117 -35.22 6.71 -12.18
C LEU A 117 -35.65 5.40 -12.88
N GLY A 118 -36.85 5.36 -13.46
CA GLY A 118 -37.34 4.23 -14.25
C GLY A 118 -36.53 4.03 -15.53
N ASN A 119 -35.98 5.11 -16.10
CA ASN A 119 -35.06 5.03 -17.24
C ASN A 119 -33.73 4.39 -16.82
N CYS A 120 -33.19 4.76 -15.63
CA CYS A 120 -31.98 4.13 -15.09
C CYS A 120 -32.19 2.62 -14.87
N ARG A 121 -33.34 2.21 -14.34
CA ARG A 121 -33.66 0.80 -14.14
C ARG A 121 -33.65 0.02 -15.46
N GLY A 122 -34.29 0.57 -16.50
CA GLY A 122 -34.30 -0.05 -17.82
C GLY A 122 -32.89 -0.25 -18.40
N VAL A 123 -31.97 0.71 -18.20
CA VAL A 123 -30.56 0.57 -18.63
C VAL A 123 -29.84 -0.49 -17.82
N LEU A 124 -30.00 -0.51 -16.49
CA LEU A 124 -29.38 -1.53 -15.63
C LEU A 124 -29.92 -2.93 -15.91
N ASP A 125 -31.21 -3.08 -16.19
CA ASP A 125 -31.81 -4.37 -16.59
C ASP A 125 -31.19 -4.85 -17.92
N LYS A 126 -31.01 -3.97 -18.91
CA LYS A 126 -30.29 -4.30 -20.16
C LYS A 126 -28.83 -4.71 -19.90
N LEU A 127 -28.13 -4.05 -18.97
CA LEU A 127 -26.77 -4.42 -18.57
C LEU A 127 -26.73 -5.78 -17.85
N LEU A 128 -27.73 -6.08 -17.02
CA LEU A 128 -27.84 -7.36 -16.34
C LEU A 128 -28.08 -8.50 -17.36
N GLU A 129 -28.91 -8.27 -18.38
CA GLU A 129 -29.09 -9.21 -19.50
C GLU A 129 -27.81 -9.41 -20.31
N LEU A 130 -27.06 -8.32 -20.56
CA LEU A 130 -25.78 -8.37 -21.26
C LEU A 130 -24.75 -9.20 -20.47
N GLY A 131 -24.64 -8.98 -19.16
CA GLY A 131 -23.77 -9.79 -18.30
C GLY A 131 -24.19 -11.27 -18.27
N ALA A 132 -25.50 -11.54 -18.30
CA ALA A 132 -26.02 -12.91 -18.32
C ALA A 132 -25.71 -13.62 -19.64
N LYS A 133 -25.79 -12.91 -20.77
CA LYS A 133 -25.36 -13.40 -22.09
C LYS A 133 -23.92 -13.92 -22.05
N TRP A 134 -23.00 -13.19 -21.40
CA TRP A 134 -21.59 -13.56 -21.34
C TRP A 134 -21.29 -14.81 -20.51
N LEU A 135 -22.19 -15.24 -19.63
CA LEU A 135 -22.01 -16.47 -18.85
C LEU A 135 -22.67 -17.69 -19.50
N ARG A 136 -23.49 -17.53 -20.55
CA ARG A 136 -24.14 -18.67 -21.19
C ARG A 136 -23.13 -19.58 -21.90
N VAL A 137 -23.41 -20.88 -21.86
CA VAL A 137 -22.66 -21.93 -22.58
C VAL A 137 -23.48 -22.35 -23.79
N ASP A 138 -22.84 -22.49 -24.95
CA ASP A 138 -23.50 -22.90 -26.20
C ASP A 138 -24.12 -24.30 -26.05
N GLY A 139 -25.44 -24.41 -26.31
CA GLY A 139 -26.18 -25.68 -26.28
C GLY A 139 -27.13 -25.89 -25.10
N ASP A 140 -27.24 -24.94 -24.16
CA ASP A 140 -28.27 -24.98 -23.12
C ASP A 140 -29.63 -24.58 -23.75
N GLY A 141 -30.55 -25.56 -23.87
CA GLY A 141 -31.76 -25.48 -24.68
C GLY A 141 -32.70 -24.31 -24.37
N GLU A 142 -33.46 -23.93 -25.41
CA GLU A 142 -34.45 -22.83 -25.44
C GLU A 142 -35.34 -22.79 -24.18
N ILE A 143 -35.08 -21.83 -23.30
CA ILE A 143 -36.14 -21.19 -22.54
C ILE A 143 -36.48 -19.90 -23.30
N ASP A 144 -37.48 -20.05 -24.15
CA ASP A 144 -38.46 -19.07 -24.63
C ASP A 144 -38.07 -17.58 -24.64
N GLY A 145 -38.04 -17.01 -25.85
CA GLY A 145 -38.42 -15.60 -26.08
C GLY A 145 -37.29 -14.58 -26.20
N SER A 146 -36.71 -14.48 -27.41
CA SER A 146 -36.04 -13.29 -27.95
C SER A 146 -35.12 -12.50 -27.01
N VAL A 147 -33.85 -12.89 -26.90
CA VAL A 147 -32.83 -11.94 -26.46
C VAL A 147 -32.57 -11.00 -27.64
N SER A 148 -33.33 -9.91 -27.71
CA SER A 148 -33.02 -8.78 -28.55
C SER A 148 -31.58 -8.36 -28.24
N VAL A 149 -30.80 -8.05 -29.28
CA VAL A 149 -29.56 -7.28 -29.13
C VAL A 149 -29.89 -6.09 -28.23
N THR A 150 -29.38 -6.10 -27.00
CA THR A 150 -29.59 -5.01 -26.05
C THR A 150 -28.70 -3.85 -26.48
N VAL A 151 -29.17 -3.12 -27.48
CA VAL A 151 -28.52 -1.87 -27.90
C VAL A 151 -28.74 -0.87 -26.76
N ILE A 152 -27.66 -0.53 -26.09
CA ILE A 152 -27.61 0.57 -25.13
C ILE A 152 -26.96 1.73 -25.87
N GLU A 153 -27.75 2.77 -26.15
CA GLU A 153 -27.23 3.98 -26.77
C GLU A 153 -26.51 4.84 -25.74
N GLU A 154 -25.47 5.57 -26.15
CA GLU A 154 -24.68 6.45 -25.28
C GLU A 154 -25.57 7.51 -24.57
N GLY A 155 -26.62 7.98 -25.24
CA GLY A 155 -27.61 8.89 -24.65
C GLY A 155 -28.42 8.30 -23.50
N GLU A 156 -28.62 6.97 -23.46
CA GLU A 156 -29.27 6.29 -22.34
C GLU A 156 -28.37 6.30 -21.09
N LEU A 157 -27.05 6.11 -21.27
CA LEU A 157 -26.07 6.14 -20.17
C LEU A 157 -25.99 7.52 -19.51
N VAL A 158 -26.13 8.60 -20.28
CA VAL A 158 -26.13 9.98 -19.76
C VAL A 158 -27.27 10.22 -18.75
N SER A 159 -28.41 9.51 -18.89
CA SER A 159 -29.52 9.61 -17.95
C SER A 159 -29.18 9.12 -16.53
N MET A 160 -28.11 8.33 -16.39
CA MET A 160 -27.63 7.78 -15.12
C MET A 160 -26.82 8.77 -14.29
N ARG A 161 -26.60 10.02 -14.75
CA ARG A 161 -25.80 11.05 -14.06
C ARG A 161 -26.07 11.12 -12.56
N LYS A 162 -27.33 11.21 -12.17
CA LYS A 162 -27.71 11.32 -10.75
C LYS A 162 -27.35 10.05 -9.97
N LEU A 163 -27.62 8.88 -10.54
CA LEU A 163 -27.32 7.60 -9.91
C LEU A 163 -25.82 7.39 -9.72
N ILE A 164 -25.01 7.82 -10.69
CA ILE A 164 -23.54 7.77 -10.63
C ILE A 164 -23.03 8.60 -9.44
N LEU A 165 -23.54 9.83 -9.29
CA LEU A 165 -23.13 10.72 -8.18
C LEU A 165 -23.66 10.25 -6.81
N ASP A 166 -24.84 9.63 -6.75
CA ASP A 166 -25.39 9.11 -5.49
C ASP A 166 -24.68 7.81 -5.04
N HIS A 167 -24.11 7.03 -5.96
CA HIS A 167 -23.48 5.72 -5.70
C HIS A 167 -22.08 5.57 -6.32
N GLU A 168 -21.26 6.60 -6.20
CA GLU A 168 -19.93 6.71 -6.84
C GLU A 168 -19.02 5.49 -6.62
N ARG A 169 -19.00 4.94 -5.39
CA ARG A 169 -18.15 3.77 -5.04
C ARG A 169 -18.51 2.49 -5.80
N VAL A 170 -19.80 2.30 -6.08
CA VAL A 170 -20.27 1.10 -6.80
C VAL A 170 -19.89 1.25 -8.28
N PHE A 171 -20.05 2.46 -8.85
CA PHE A 171 -19.61 2.76 -10.21
C PHE A 171 -18.09 2.72 -10.38
N ASP A 172 -17.32 3.12 -9.38
CA ASP A 172 -15.86 2.99 -9.38
C ASP A 172 -15.44 1.52 -9.46
N SER A 173 -16.04 0.68 -8.61
CA SER A 173 -15.83 -0.77 -8.61
C SER A 173 -16.25 -1.39 -9.95
N LEU A 174 -17.37 -0.95 -10.51
CA LEU A 174 -17.87 -1.38 -11.83
C LEU A 174 -16.90 -0.98 -12.94
N CYS A 175 -16.42 0.27 -12.96
CA CYS A 175 -15.47 0.73 -13.96
C CYS A 175 -14.13 -0.03 -13.89
N GLY A 176 -13.63 -0.31 -12.68
CA GLY A 176 -12.43 -1.12 -12.49
C GLY A 176 -12.61 -2.57 -12.96
N ASN A 177 -13.77 -3.17 -12.69
CA ASN A 177 -14.13 -4.49 -13.19
C ASN A 177 -14.19 -4.50 -14.74
N ILE A 178 -14.88 -3.53 -15.33
CA ILE A 178 -14.98 -3.36 -16.78
C ILE A 178 -13.59 -3.18 -17.41
N HIS A 179 -12.73 -2.36 -16.81
CA HIS A 179 -11.39 -2.09 -17.33
C HIS A 179 -10.55 -3.36 -17.44
N ARG A 180 -10.62 -4.22 -16.40
CA ARG A 180 -9.92 -5.51 -16.42
C ARG A 180 -10.48 -6.44 -17.49
N GLN A 181 -11.81 -6.48 -17.68
CA GLN A 181 -12.42 -7.28 -18.75
C GLN A 181 -11.95 -6.83 -20.15
N ILE A 182 -11.88 -5.52 -20.39
CA ILE A 182 -11.39 -4.96 -21.67
C ILE A 182 -9.91 -5.26 -21.89
N ARG A 183 -9.05 -5.06 -20.87
CA ARG A 183 -7.60 -5.36 -21.01
C ARG A 183 -7.33 -6.84 -21.27
N HIS A 184 -8.08 -7.74 -20.63
CA HIS A 184 -7.97 -9.17 -20.90
C HIS A 184 -8.35 -9.51 -22.35
N TRP A 185 -9.35 -8.82 -22.91
CA TRP A 185 -9.73 -8.95 -24.31
C TRP A 185 -8.64 -8.45 -25.28
N GLU A 186 -8.09 -7.25 -25.05
CA GLU A 186 -7.08 -6.63 -25.94
C GLU A 186 -5.73 -7.39 -25.95
N CYS A 187 -5.43 -8.16 -24.90
CA CYS A 187 -4.19 -8.94 -24.80
C CYS A 187 -4.27 -10.29 -25.52
N GLU A 188 -5.47 -10.84 -25.74
CA GLU A 188 -5.69 -12.15 -26.39
C GLU A 188 -5.73 -12.10 -27.93
N ASP A 189 -5.60 -10.91 -28.54
CA ASP A 189 -5.72 -10.65 -29.99
C ASP A 189 -4.57 -11.23 -30.86
N SER A 190 -3.91 -12.30 -30.43
CA SER A 190 -2.94 -13.07 -31.22
C SER A 190 -3.42 -14.44 -31.69
N GLY A 191 -4.69 -14.82 -31.45
CA GLY A 191 -5.23 -16.10 -31.91
C GLY A 191 -6.73 -16.08 -32.20
N GLU A 192 -7.10 -16.34 -33.46
CA GLU A 192 -8.47 -16.61 -33.89
C GLU A 192 -9.05 -17.81 -33.12
N GLY A 193 -9.90 -17.53 -32.12
CA GLY A 193 -10.72 -18.54 -31.45
C GLY A 193 -10.76 -18.42 -29.93
N SER A 194 -11.43 -17.40 -29.38
CA SER A 194 -11.73 -17.32 -27.96
C SER A 194 -13.15 -16.76 -27.78
N GLY A 195 -13.94 -17.34 -26.87
CA GLY A 195 -15.34 -16.95 -26.60
C GLY A 195 -15.45 -15.65 -25.81
N GLY A 196 -14.79 -14.60 -26.30
CA GLY A 196 -14.74 -13.31 -25.64
C GLY A 196 -15.81 -12.33 -26.11
N LEU A 197 -15.69 -11.10 -25.63
CA LEU A 197 -16.69 -10.03 -25.76
C LEU A 197 -16.85 -9.63 -27.23
N GLU A 198 -18.07 -9.56 -27.73
CA GLU A 198 -18.33 -8.99 -29.06
C GLU A 198 -17.87 -7.52 -29.09
N GLU A 199 -17.41 -7.03 -30.25
CA GLU A 199 -16.91 -5.65 -30.37
C GLU A 199 -17.97 -4.61 -29.94
N GLU A 200 -19.24 -4.89 -30.22
CA GLU A 200 -20.39 -4.08 -29.76
C GLU A 200 -20.55 -4.10 -28.24
N ASP A 201 -20.37 -5.25 -27.59
CA ASP A 201 -20.41 -5.38 -26.14
C ASP A 201 -19.27 -4.57 -25.48
N ALA A 202 -18.07 -4.60 -26.08
CA ALA A 202 -16.93 -3.80 -25.63
C ALA A 202 -17.15 -2.29 -25.82
N LYS A 203 -17.89 -1.85 -26.85
CA LYS A 203 -18.29 -0.44 -27.03
C LYS A 203 -19.22 0.02 -25.93
N VAL A 204 -20.21 -0.79 -25.55
CA VAL A 204 -21.11 -0.48 -24.42
C VAL A 204 -20.32 -0.33 -23.13
N LEU A 205 -19.41 -1.26 -22.85
CA LEU A 205 -18.55 -1.24 -21.66
C LEU A 205 -17.66 0.02 -21.59
N ARG A 206 -17.01 0.38 -22.70
CA ARG A 206 -16.24 1.64 -22.80
C ARG A 206 -17.14 2.87 -22.64
N GLY A 207 -18.36 2.82 -23.17
CA GLY A 207 -19.37 3.88 -23.01
C GLY A 207 -19.74 4.13 -21.54
N ILE A 208 -19.88 3.07 -20.72
CA ILE A 208 -20.14 3.20 -19.28
C ILE A 208 -18.98 3.93 -18.60
N GLN A 209 -17.74 3.48 -18.84
CA GLN A 209 -16.56 4.11 -18.25
C GLN A 209 -16.45 5.59 -18.64
N ARG A 210 -16.59 5.90 -19.93
CA ARG A 210 -16.57 7.28 -20.45
C ARG A 210 -17.66 8.14 -19.81
N THR A 211 -18.87 7.60 -19.66
CA THR A 211 -19.98 8.33 -19.04
C THR A 211 -19.67 8.66 -17.58
N VAL A 212 -19.17 7.71 -16.80
CA VAL A 212 -18.78 7.93 -15.39
C VAL A 212 -17.70 9.02 -15.30
N GLN A 213 -16.70 8.98 -16.17
CA GLN A 213 -15.66 10.01 -16.23
C GLN A 213 -16.23 11.40 -16.54
N VAL A 214 -17.05 11.53 -17.56
CA VAL A 214 -17.68 12.80 -17.96
C VAL A 214 -18.58 13.34 -16.83
N VAL A 215 -19.30 12.47 -16.12
CA VAL A 215 -20.15 12.88 -14.99
C VAL A 215 -19.32 13.46 -13.85
N HIS A 216 -18.22 12.82 -13.46
CA HIS A 216 -17.33 13.35 -12.42
C HIS A 216 -16.62 14.64 -12.86
N LEU A 217 -16.14 14.73 -14.11
CA LEU A 217 -15.54 15.96 -14.64
C LEU A 217 -16.52 17.13 -14.66
N ASN A 218 -17.78 16.89 -15.05
CA ASN A 218 -18.82 17.91 -15.02
C ASN A 218 -19.17 18.31 -13.58
N ALA A 219 -19.27 17.35 -12.65
CA ALA A 219 -19.52 17.65 -11.25
C ALA A 219 -18.38 18.49 -10.63
N MET A 220 -17.13 18.21 -10.99
CA MET A 220 -15.99 19.06 -10.62
C MET A 220 -16.13 20.49 -11.15
N ARG A 221 -16.53 20.67 -12.42
CA ARG A 221 -16.78 22.01 -12.99
C ARG A 221 -17.88 22.73 -12.23
N ASP A 222 -19.01 22.08 -11.97
CA ASP A 222 -20.12 22.63 -11.19
C ASP A 222 -19.68 23.05 -9.77
N SER A 223 -18.86 22.22 -9.11
CA SER A 223 -18.27 22.52 -7.79
C SER A 223 -17.31 23.71 -7.85
N LEU A 224 -16.48 23.82 -8.89
CA LEU A 224 -15.58 24.96 -9.07
C LEU A 224 -16.34 26.27 -9.33
N GLU A 225 -17.40 26.22 -10.15
CA GLU A 225 -18.28 27.37 -10.44
C GLU A 225 -19.02 27.87 -9.19
N SER A 226 -19.44 26.95 -8.31
CA SER A 226 -20.06 27.27 -7.03
C SER A 226 -19.08 27.68 -5.93
N GLY A 227 -17.77 27.63 -6.20
CA GLY A 227 -16.69 27.97 -5.27
C GLY A 227 -16.38 26.88 -4.23
N ASP A 228 -16.99 25.71 -4.37
CA ASP A 228 -16.76 24.52 -3.55
C ASP A 228 -15.56 23.73 -4.08
N ALA A 229 -14.37 24.18 -3.70
CA ALA A 229 -13.14 23.47 -4.05
C ALA A 229 -13.11 22.05 -3.45
N GLU A 230 -13.69 21.83 -2.27
CA GLU A 230 -13.62 20.53 -1.59
C GLU A 230 -14.48 19.48 -2.29
N GLY A 231 -15.69 19.84 -2.73
CA GLY A 231 -16.51 19.00 -3.59
C GLY A 231 -15.78 18.61 -4.87
N ALA A 232 -15.10 19.57 -5.52
CA ALA A 232 -14.28 19.27 -6.69
C ALA A 232 -13.12 18.31 -6.38
N VAL A 233 -12.45 18.42 -5.22
CA VAL A 233 -11.39 17.47 -4.82
C VAL A 233 -11.93 16.05 -4.65
N SER A 234 -13.11 15.89 -4.04
CA SER A 234 -13.69 14.57 -3.76
C SER A 234 -13.97 13.71 -5.00
N HIS A 235 -14.11 14.31 -6.19
CA HIS A 235 -14.34 13.58 -7.43
C HIS A 235 -13.06 13.07 -8.09
N ILE A 236 -11.87 13.55 -7.69
CA ILE A 236 -10.58 13.14 -8.28
C ILE A 236 -10.36 11.63 -8.16
N ARG A 237 -10.76 11.02 -7.03
CA ARG A 237 -10.60 9.58 -6.78
C ARG A 237 -11.31 8.68 -7.79
N TYR A 238 -12.26 9.20 -8.57
CA TYR A 238 -13.03 8.41 -9.52
C TYR A 238 -12.55 8.62 -10.95
N LEU A 239 -11.54 9.46 -11.17
CA LEU A 239 -11.01 9.75 -12.49
C LEU A 239 -9.95 8.71 -12.89
N HIS A 240 -9.93 8.35 -14.18
CA HIS A 240 -8.94 7.44 -14.75
C HIS A 240 -8.76 7.74 -16.25
N PHE A 241 -7.53 7.97 -16.70
CA PHE A 241 -7.27 8.43 -18.08
C PHE A 241 -7.56 7.36 -19.15
N ASP A 242 -7.43 6.07 -18.82
CA ASP A 242 -7.72 4.98 -19.76
C ASP A 242 -9.23 4.74 -20.03
N TYR A 243 -10.13 5.53 -19.45
CA TYR A 243 -11.58 5.28 -19.52
C TYR A 243 -12.25 6.00 -20.71
N GLY A 244 -11.48 6.33 -21.75
CA GLY A 244 -12.02 6.67 -23.08
C GLY A 244 -12.49 8.11 -23.28
N VAL A 245 -12.10 9.04 -22.41
CA VAL A 245 -12.25 10.48 -22.68
C VAL A 245 -11.04 10.92 -23.51
N GLU A 246 -11.24 11.01 -24.83
CA GLU A 246 -10.19 11.25 -25.86
C GLU A 246 -9.39 12.54 -25.66
N GLU A 247 -10.00 13.51 -24.99
CA GLU A 247 -9.38 14.77 -24.66
C GLU A 247 -8.63 14.64 -23.32
N GLN A 248 -7.35 14.21 -23.36
CA GLN A 248 -6.42 14.46 -22.25
C GLN A 248 -6.45 15.95 -21.82
N SER A 249 -6.88 16.85 -22.71
CA SER A 249 -7.22 18.24 -22.42
C SER A 249 -8.31 18.40 -21.35
N GLU A 250 -9.39 17.62 -21.34
CA GLU A 250 -10.50 17.83 -20.40
C GLU A 250 -10.08 17.60 -18.95
N TYR A 251 -9.42 16.47 -18.66
CA TYR A 251 -8.85 16.22 -17.34
C TYR A 251 -7.87 17.32 -16.95
N ARG A 252 -6.96 17.67 -17.88
CA ARG A 252 -5.93 18.66 -17.66
C ARG A 252 -6.51 20.04 -17.37
N ILE A 253 -7.56 20.45 -18.07
CA ILE A 253 -8.25 21.75 -17.89
C ILE A 253 -8.88 21.79 -16.50
N VAL A 254 -9.71 20.81 -16.15
CA VAL A 254 -10.44 20.78 -14.87
C VAL A 254 -9.48 20.73 -13.68
N LEU A 255 -8.44 19.89 -13.73
CA LEU A 255 -7.44 19.80 -12.68
C LEU A 255 -6.61 21.10 -12.57
N LYS A 256 -6.27 21.72 -13.70
CA LYS A 256 -5.57 23.01 -13.71
C LYS A 256 -6.42 24.14 -13.12
N ASP A 257 -7.72 24.17 -13.45
CA ASP A 257 -8.65 25.16 -12.91
C ASP A 257 -8.85 24.99 -11.41
N LEU A 258 -8.96 23.75 -10.93
CA LEU A 258 -8.97 23.45 -9.49
C LEU A 258 -7.70 23.97 -8.80
N LEU A 259 -6.52 23.67 -9.34
CA LEU A 259 -5.26 24.16 -8.78
C LEU A 259 -5.20 25.69 -8.79
N LYS A 260 -5.65 26.34 -9.86
CA LYS A 260 -5.73 27.80 -9.95
C LYS A 260 -6.65 28.39 -8.87
N VAL A 261 -7.78 27.76 -8.58
CA VAL A 261 -8.71 28.18 -7.52
C VAL A 261 -8.09 28.01 -6.14
N VAL A 262 -7.37 26.93 -5.89
CA VAL A 262 -6.71 26.68 -4.59
C VAL A 262 -5.53 27.62 -4.38
N LEU A 263 -4.71 27.84 -5.41
CA LEU A 263 -3.52 28.68 -5.35
C LEU A 263 -3.85 30.18 -5.33
N SER A 264 -4.91 30.63 -5.99
CA SER A 264 -5.29 32.06 -5.99
C SER A 264 -5.80 32.56 -4.63
N LYS A 265 -6.14 31.68 -3.69
CA LYS A 265 -6.56 32.05 -2.33
C LYS A 265 -5.38 32.48 -1.42
N SER A 266 -4.13 32.35 -1.88
CA SER A 266 -2.92 32.45 -1.04
C SER A 266 -2.26 33.84 -0.94
N GLU A 267 -2.90 34.92 -1.39
CA GLU A 267 -2.28 36.27 -1.47
C GLU A 267 -1.83 36.89 -0.12
N LYS A 268 -2.06 36.23 1.03
CA LYS A 268 -1.63 36.73 2.35
C LYS A 268 -0.91 35.65 3.15
N PHE A 269 0.38 35.87 3.45
CA PHE A 269 1.17 35.02 4.37
C PHE A 269 0.47 34.87 5.73
N GLY A 270 0.34 33.64 6.24
CA GLY A 270 -0.34 33.30 7.50
C GLY A 270 -1.24 32.06 7.39
N ASP A 271 -2.42 32.09 8.02
CA ASP A 271 -3.42 31.00 8.02
C ASP A 271 -3.83 30.54 6.61
N SER A 272 -3.76 31.43 5.61
CA SER A 272 -4.07 31.11 4.21
C SER A 272 -3.08 30.11 3.59
N TRP A 273 -1.80 30.15 3.98
CA TRP A 273 -0.80 29.18 3.50
C TRP A 273 -1.05 27.77 4.03
N LEU A 274 -1.45 27.64 5.31
CA LEU A 274 -1.79 26.35 5.92
C LEU A 274 -3.04 25.74 5.28
N ILE A 275 -4.05 26.57 5.02
CA ILE A 275 -5.28 26.15 4.31
C ILE A 275 -4.93 25.68 2.90
N MET A 276 -4.13 26.45 2.16
CA MET A 276 -3.67 26.07 0.82
C MET A 276 -2.90 24.74 0.88
N ARG A 277 -1.91 24.60 1.76
CA ARG A 277 -1.13 23.37 1.90
C ARG A 277 -2.00 22.15 2.19
N ASN A 278 -2.96 22.27 3.11
CA ASN A 278 -3.87 21.18 3.44
C ASN A 278 -4.78 20.81 2.25
N GLN A 279 -5.24 21.79 1.47
CA GLN A 279 -6.01 21.54 0.25
C GLN A 279 -5.17 20.85 -0.83
N LEU A 280 -3.90 21.22 -0.99
CA LEU A 280 -2.99 20.54 -1.92
C LEU A 280 -2.72 19.09 -1.49
N LEU A 281 -2.52 18.85 -0.19
CA LEU A 281 -2.38 17.49 0.34
C LEU A 281 -3.65 16.67 0.13
N HIS A 282 -4.83 17.28 0.27
CA HIS A 282 -6.10 16.61 0.00
C HIS A 282 -6.24 16.22 -1.48
N ILE A 283 -5.90 17.13 -2.40
CA ILE A 283 -5.84 16.84 -3.85
C ILE A 283 -4.93 15.64 -4.15
N TYR A 284 -3.74 15.62 -3.55
CA TYR A 284 -2.82 14.49 -3.70
C TYR A 284 -3.35 13.19 -3.12
N SER A 285 -3.98 13.25 -1.94
CA SER A 285 -4.60 12.08 -1.30
C SER A 285 -5.67 11.47 -2.19
N GLU A 286 -6.54 12.29 -2.77
CA GLU A 286 -7.59 11.82 -3.67
C GLU A 286 -7.04 11.32 -5.01
N ALA A 287 -5.97 11.94 -5.53
CA ALA A 287 -5.27 11.44 -6.71
C ALA A 287 -4.64 10.07 -6.49
N ILE A 288 -4.00 9.83 -5.33
CA ILE A 288 -3.47 8.50 -4.98
C ILE A 288 -4.62 7.49 -4.84
N SER A 289 -5.75 7.92 -4.31
CA SER A 289 -6.95 7.08 -4.16
C SER A 289 -7.59 6.68 -5.49
N SER A 290 -7.29 7.39 -6.59
CA SER A 290 -7.81 7.09 -7.93
C SER A 290 -7.24 5.83 -8.59
N ASN A 291 -6.19 5.23 -8.02
CA ASN A 291 -5.41 4.15 -8.63
C ASN A 291 -4.90 4.47 -10.05
N CYS A 292 -4.90 5.74 -10.47
CA CYS A 292 -4.38 6.19 -11.77
C CYS A 292 -3.05 6.92 -11.58
N SER A 293 -1.93 6.27 -11.96
CA SER A 293 -0.59 6.85 -11.87
C SER A 293 -0.46 8.16 -12.64
N ASP A 294 -1.15 8.26 -13.77
CA ASP A 294 -0.99 9.37 -14.70
C ASP A 294 -1.62 10.66 -14.15
N ILE A 295 -2.70 10.55 -13.36
CA ILE A 295 -3.28 11.68 -12.64
C ILE A 295 -2.29 12.23 -11.61
N VAL A 296 -1.65 11.33 -10.86
CA VAL A 296 -0.64 11.70 -9.86
C VAL A 296 0.54 12.39 -10.54
N GLN A 297 1.05 11.83 -11.64
CA GLN A 297 2.14 12.43 -12.42
C GLN A 297 1.76 13.80 -13.01
N MET A 298 0.54 13.94 -13.52
CA MET A 298 0.03 15.20 -14.06
C MET A 298 -0.03 16.28 -12.98
N LEU A 299 -0.57 15.96 -11.80
CA LEU A 299 -0.61 16.87 -10.67
C LEU A 299 0.79 17.26 -10.21
N GLN A 300 1.71 16.31 -10.08
CA GLN A 300 3.12 16.58 -9.77
C GLN A 300 3.76 17.56 -10.76
N GLY A 301 3.49 17.38 -12.06
CA GLY A 301 3.93 18.30 -13.11
C GLY A 301 3.41 19.72 -12.92
N PHE A 302 2.13 19.88 -12.55
CA PHE A 302 1.58 21.21 -12.27
C PHE A 302 2.21 21.86 -11.03
N PHE A 303 2.45 21.12 -9.96
CA PHE A 303 3.06 21.66 -8.75
C PHE A 303 4.48 22.18 -8.98
N LEU A 304 5.26 21.50 -9.83
CA LEU A 304 6.59 21.97 -10.23
C LEU A 304 6.51 23.28 -11.01
N PHE A 305 5.57 23.38 -11.96
CA PHE A 305 5.37 24.60 -12.75
C PHE A 305 4.99 25.80 -11.88
N PHE A 306 4.05 25.63 -10.94
CA PHE A 306 3.63 26.72 -10.06
C PHE A 306 4.70 27.15 -9.05
N HIS A 307 5.61 26.25 -8.66
CA HIS A 307 6.73 26.60 -7.79
C HIS A 307 7.83 27.38 -8.53
N GLU A 308 8.04 27.13 -9.83
CA GLU A 308 8.97 27.92 -10.66
C GLU A 308 8.44 29.32 -10.98
N THR A 309 7.14 29.48 -11.27
CA THR A 309 6.56 30.81 -11.56
C THR A 309 6.57 31.76 -10.36
N ASN A 310 6.50 31.25 -9.12
CA ASN A 310 6.62 32.09 -7.92
C ASN A 310 8.07 32.52 -7.61
N LEU A 311 9.08 31.94 -8.30
CA LEU A 311 10.48 32.37 -8.21
C LEU A 311 10.81 33.51 -9.19
N GLU A 312 10.05 33.66 -10.28
CA GLU A 312 10.28 34.73 -11.26
C GLU A 312 9.78 36.11 -10.81
N GLU A 313 8.87 36.21 -9.83
CA GLU A 313 8.50 37.50 -9.22
C GLU A 313 9.65 38.18 -8.43
N LEU A 314 10.80 37.52 -8.29
CA LEU A 314 12.01 38.07 -7.65
C LEU A 314 13.10 38.53 -8.63
N ILE A 315 12.86 38.48 -9.95
CA ILE A 315 13.78 39.03 -10.96
C ILE A 315 12.98 39.97 -11.88
N PRO A 316 13.31 41.28 -11.94
CA PRO A 316 12.51 42.23 -12.69
C PRO A 316 12.53 41.93 -14.18
N GLU A 317 11.32 41.86 -14.74
CA GLU A 317 11.01 41.64 -16.14
C GLU A 317 11.70 42.66 -17.07
N HIS A 318 12.32 42.15 -18.12
CA HIS A 318 12.14 42.74 -19.44
C HIS A 318 11.95 41.64 -20.49
N SER A 319 10.87 41.79 -21.26
CA SER A 319 10.45 41.09 -22.48
C SER A 319 9.59 39.81 -22.33
N SER A 320 8.29 40.07 -22.26
CA SER A 320 7.14 39.17 -22.42
C SER A 320 6.97 38.63 -23.85
N SER A 321 7.97 37.93 -24.39
CA SER A 321 7.85 37.25 -25.69
C SER A 321 8.32 35.79 -25.71
N SER A 322 8.66 35.21 -24.56
CA SER A 322 9.36 33.92 -24.48
C SER A 322 8.46 32.70 -24.23
N LEU A 323 7.14 32.88 -24.11
CA LEU A 323 6.21 31.81 -23.71
C LEU A 323 6.10 30.68 -24.75
N SER A 324 6.35 30.91 -26.05
CA SER A 324 6.38 29.83 -27.05
C SER A 324 7.76 29.17 -27.20
N HIS A 325 8.84 29.81 -26.72
CA HIS A 325 10.19 29.23 -26.72
C HIS A 325 10.40 28.32 -25.51
N TYR A 326 9.73 28.59 -24.39
CA TYR A 326 9.79 27.76 -23.19
C TYR A 326 9.21 26.36 -23.40
N TYR A 327 8.07 26.20 -24.09
CA TYR A 327 7.52 24.87 -24.41
C TYR A 327 8.44 24.00 -25.29
N GLY A 328 9.32 24.62 -26.10
CA GLY A 328 10.31 23.90 -26.90
C GLY A 328 11.54 23.45 -26.11
N VAL A 329 11.92 24.17 -25.04
CA VAL A 329 13.12 23.86 -24.24
C VAL A 329 12.86 22.74 -23.23
N TYR A 330 11.66 22.65 -22.64
CA TYR A 330 11.30 21.53 -21.75
C TYR A 330 11.11 20.20 -22.49
N GLY A 331 10.61 20.20 -23.73
CA GLY A 331 10.53 18.98 -24.54
C GLY A 331 11.89 18.41 -24.92
N ILE A 332 12.86 19.27 -25.24
CA ILE A 332 14.23 18.86 -25.57
C ILE A 332 15.00 18.40 -24.30
N HIS A 333 14.77 19.04 -23.15
CA HIS A 333 15.34 18.57 -21.88
C HIS A 333 14.71 17.28 -21.38
N ASP A 334 13.41 17.04 -21.62
CA ASP A 334 12.73 15.80 -21.25
C ASP A 334 13.15 14.63 -22.16
N GLU A 335 13.31 14.84 -23.48
CA GLU A 335 13.87 13.83 -24.40
C GLU A 335 15.31 13.47 -24.05
N LEU A 336 16.18 14.47 -23.79
CA LEU A 336 17.57 14.23 -23.39
C LEU A 336 17.67 13.52 -22.03
N LEU A 337 16.82 13.87 -21.06
CA LEU A 337 16.79 13.21 -19.75
C LEU A 337 16.21 11.79 -19.86
N SER A 338 15.21 11.57 -20.73
CA SER A 338 14.65 10.25 -20.99
C SER A 338 15.66 9.32 -21.68
N GLU A 339 16.39 9.81 -22.67
CA GLU A 339 17.50 9.08 -23.32
C GLU A 339 18.61 8.75 -22.30
N GLU A 340 18.97 9.69 -21.41
CA GLU A 340 19.95 9.46 -20.34
C GLU A 340 19.47 8.38 -19.35
N ILE A 341 18.21 8.44 -18.93
CA ILE A 341 17.58 7.45 -18.03
C ILE A 341 17.51 6.06 -18.69
N GLU A 342 17.21 5.99 -19.99
CA GLU A 342 17.09 4.73 -20.73
C GLU A 342 18.45 4.07 -20.98
N ILE A 343 19.49 4.86 -21.29
CA ILE A 343 20.88 4.40 -21.39
C ILE A 343 21.38 3.85 -20.04
N ASP A 344 21.01 4.52 -18.95
CA ASP A 344 21.43 4.16 -17.60
C ASP A 344 20.71 2.91 -17.05
N ARG A 345 19.42 2.72 -17.37
CA ARG A 345 18.62 1.53 -16.97
C ARG A 345 19.14 0.23 -17.60
N VAL A 346 19.74 0.28 -18.79
CA VAL A 346 20.24 -0.89 -19.53
C VAL A 346 21.56 -1.44 -18.95
N GLN A 347 22.28 -0.66 -18.13
CA GLN A 347 23.67 -0.97 -17.78
C GLN A 347 23.90 -1.55 -16.38
N THR A 348 22.94 -1.51 -15.43
CA THR A 348 23.22 -2.02 -14.05
C THR A 348 21.98 -2.39 -13.20
N GLU A 349 22.06 -3.50 -12.45
CA GLU A 349 21.02 -3.98 -11.50
C GLU A 349 20.84 -3.13 -10.22
N ASN A 350 21.67 -2.11 -9.98
CA ASN A 350 21.63 -1.26 -8.77
C ASN A 350 21.74 0.23 -9.12
N PHE A 351 20.80 0.75 -9.90
CA PHE A 351 20.83 2.12 -10.39
C PHE A 351 20.54 3.15 -9.29
N ILE A 352 21.35 4.22 -9.23
CA ILE A 352 21.14 5.37 -8.34
C ILE A 352 20.69 6.56 -9.20
N PRO A 353 19.52 7.17 -8.95
CA PRO A 353 19.08 8.37 -9.66
C PRO A 353 20.13 9.48 -9.72
N HIS A 354 20.36 10.04 -10.91
CA HIS A 354 21.37 11.09 -11.13
C HIS A 354 21.28 12.28 -10.15
N PRO A 355 20.09 12.77 -9.72
CA PRO A 355 20.01 13.82 -8.70
C PRO A 355 20.65 13.41 -7.37
N LEU A 356 20.51 12.14 -6.97
CA LEU A 356 21.12 11.59 -5.76
C LEU A 356 22.64 11.44 -5.90
N VAL A 357 23.13 11.05 -7.09
CA VAL A 357 24.57 11.02 -7.37
C VAL A 357 25.20 12.40 -7.22
N ARG A 358 24.54 13.47 -7.72
CA ARG A 358 25.01 14.85 -7.54
C ARG A 358 25.02 15.27 -6.06
N LEU A 359 23.98 14.89 -5.31
CA LEU A 359 23.90 15.16 -3.87
C LEU A 359 25.06 14.46 -3.11
N GLN A 360 25.33 13.19 -3.42
CA GLN A 360 26.41 12.44 -2.80
C GLN A 360 27.77 13.08 -3.09
N LYS A 361 28.04 13.42 -4.35
CA LYS A 361 29.28 14.08 -4.77
C LYS A 361 29.49 15.42 -4.05
N TYR A 362 28.44 16.23 -3.92
CA TYR A 362 28.50 17.48 -3.16
C TYR A 362 28.83 17.24 -1.68
N LEU A 363 28.21 16.24 -1.06
CA LEU A 363 28.46 15.91 0.35
C LEU A 363 29.87 15.35 0.58
N GLU A 364 30.42 14.60 -0.37
CA GLU A 364 31.82 14.14 -0.35
C GLU A 364 32.82 15.29 -0.49
N GLU A 365 32.54 16.23 -1.41
CA GLU A 365 33.34 17.44 -1.61
C GLU A 365 33.38 18.29 -0.33
N VAL A 366 32.22 18.46 0.34
CA VAL A 366 32.10 19.17 1.62
C VAL A 366 32.84 18.44 2.75
N LYS A 367 32.73 17.10 2.85
CA LYS A 367 33.45 16.32 3.88
C LYS A 367 34.98 16.33 3.69
N SER A 368 35.46 16.44 2.45
CA SER A 368 36.91 16.43 2.14
C SER A 368 37.62 17.76 2.37
N GLY A 369 36.90 18.83 2.73
CA GLY A 369 37.48 20.15 3.02
C GLY A 369 38.15 20.84 1.82
N LYS A 370 37.83 20.44 0.58
CA LYS A 370 38.57 20.87 -0.62
C LYS A 370 38.12 22.19 -1.26
N ASN A 371 37.13 22.90 -0.74
CA ASN A 371 36.74 24.21 -1.27
C ASN A 371 37.11 25.34 -0.31
N SER A 372 38.24 25.97 -0.60
CA SER A 372 38.66 27.27 -0.07
C SER A 372 38.15 28.41 -0.95
N ASP A 373 36.86 28.44 -1.30
CA ASP A 373 36.28 29.59 -2.00
C ASP A 373 34.78 29.78 -1.69
N ASP A 374 34.41 31.06 -1.64
CA ASP A 374 33.25 31.71 -1.00
C ASP A 374 31.87 31.42 -1.63
N LYS A 375 31.62 30.19 -2.13
CA LYS A 375 30.38 29.80 -2.87
C LYS A 375 29.80 28.43 -2.51
N THR A 376 30.06 27.87 -1.34
CA THR A 376 29.29 26.69 -0.89
C THR A 376 27.87 27.09 -0.54
N LEU A 377 26.90 26.60 -1.33
CA LEU A 377 25.47 26.76 -1.03
C LEU A 377 25.17 26.15 0.35
N PRO A 378 24.30 26.78 1.16
CA PRO A 378 23.81 26.17 2.39
C PRO A 378 23.28 24.76 2.12
N LEU A 379 23.59 23.80 3.00
CA LEU A 379 23.17 22.40 2.85
C LEU A 379 21.65 22.27 2.59
N ASN A 380 20.85 23.13 3.22
CA ASN A 380 19.40 23.18 3.02
C ASN A 380 18.99 23.57 1.58
N ASP A 381 19.75 24.46 0.93
CA ASP A 381 19.49 24.84 -0.47
C ASP A 381 19.85 23.73 -1.44
N VAL A 382 20.90 22.97 -1.15
CA VAL A 382 21.28 21.79 -1.94
C VAL A 382 20.27 20.66 -1.77
N ILE A 383 19.80 20.42 -0.55
CA ILE A 383 18.70 19.46 -0.27
C ILE A 383 17.43 19.89 -1.02
N ARG A 384 17.07 21.17 -0.97
CA ARG A 384 15.91 21.71 -1.70
C ARG A 384 16.03 21.54 -3.21
N HIS A 385 17.20 21.87 -3.78
CA HIS A 385 17.46 21.71 -5.20
C HIS A 385 17.44 20.23 -5.63
N CYS A 386 17.99 19.34 -4.81
CA CYS A 386 17.95 17.91 -5.03
C CYS A 386 16.51 17.37 -4.97
N LYS A 387 15.66 17.86 -4.05
CA LYS A 387 14.23 17.50 -4.01
C LYS A 387 13.53 17.88 -5.32
N THR A 388 13.69 19.13 -5.76
CA THR A 388 13.11 19.61 -7.03
C THR A 388 13.57 18.75 -8.21
N SER A 389 14.87 18.44 -8.27
CA SER A 389 15.44 17.58 -9.32
C SER A 389 14.92 16.14 -9.26
N MET A 390 14.68 15.61 -8.06
CA MET A 390 14.09 14.27 -7.87
C MET A 390 12.63 14.21 -8.33
N TYR A 391 11.84 15.26 -8.10
CA TYR A 391 10.48 15.34 -8.64
C TYR A 391 10.48 15.42 -10.17
N HIS A 392 11.42 16.16 -10.76
CA HIS A 392 11.58 16.21 -12.21
C HIS A 392 11.96 14.84 -12.79
N TYR A 393 12.93 14.17 -12.16
CA TYR A 393 13.36 12.82 -12.52
C TYR A 393 12.21 11.81 -12.43
N ALA A 394 11.43 11.83 -11.34
CA ALA A 394 10.27 10.96 -11.14
C ALA A 394 9.20 11.16 -12.22
N ARG A 395 8.92 12.41 -12.60
CA ARG A 395 7.98 12.75 -13.69
C ARG A 395 8.41 12.13 -15.02
N VAL A 396 9.67 12.29 -15.42
CA VAL A 396 10.17 11.79 -16.72
C VAL A 396 10.33 10.26 -16.72
N SER A 397 10.72 9.67 -15.58
CA SER A 397 10.96 8.21 -15.47
C SER A 397 9.69 7.38 -15.17
N GLY A 398 8.57 8.03 -14.86
CA GLY A 398 7.32 7.40 -14.45
C GLY A 398 7.35 6.76 -13.05
N LEU A 399 8.35 7.06 -12.23
CA LEU A 399 8.57 6.44 -10.92
C LEU A 399 8.10 7.33 -9.77
N HIS A 400 7.73 6.75 -8.62
CA HIS A 400 7.39 7.52 -7.44
C HIS A 400 8.66 7.98 -6.69
N VAL A 401 8.71 9.25 -6.24
CA VAL A 401 9.91 9.82 -5.58
C VAL A 401 10.26 9.06 -4.30
N LEU A 402 9.28 8.73 -3.45
CA LEU A 402 9.57 8.00 -2.20
C LEU A 402 10.01 6.57 -2.46
N GLU A 403 9.50 5.94 -3.52
CA GLU A 403 9.94 4.59 -3.94
C GLU A 403 11.40 4.64 -4.36
N CYS A 404 11.78 5.60 -5.22
CA CYS A 404 13.18 5.81 -5.64
C CYS A 404 14.11 6.04 -4.43
N ILE A 405 13.68 6.85 -3.46
CA ILE A 405 14.45 7.15 -2.25
C ILE A 405 14.61 5.92 -1.36
N MET A 406 13.53 5.15 -1.17
CA MET A 406 13.56 3.91 -0.38
C MET A 406 14.45 2.85 -1.03
N ASP A 407 14.30 2.61 -2.34
CA ASP A 407 15.06 1.61 -3.09
C ASP A 407 16.54 1.94 -3.11
N THR A 408 16.89 3.21 -3.35
CA THR A 408 18.28 3.68 -3.30
C THR A 408 18.85 3.49 -1.89
N SER A 409 18.10 3.87 -0.86
CA SER A 409 18.56 3.76 0.53
C SER A 409 18.77 2.31 0.96
N LEU A 410 17.82 1.42 0.65
CA LEU A 410 17.91 0.00 0.98
C LEU A 410 19.00 -0.72 0.18
N SER A 411 19.19 -0.35 -1.10
CA SER A 411 20.28 -0.86 -1.93
C SER A 411 21.64 -0.46 -1.38
N SER A 412 21.79 0.78 -0.90
CA SER A 412 23.02 1.24 -0.24
C SER A 412 23.24 0.55 1.11
N VAL A 413 22.19 0.25 1.88
CA VAL A 413 22.30 -0.59 3.09
C VAL A 413 22.77 -2.01 2.75
N LYS A 414 22.21 -2.63 1.71
CA LYS A 414 22.62 -3.97 1.25
C LYS A 414 24.11 -4.01 0.83
N ARG A 415 24.62 -2.90 0.29
CA ARG A 415 26.05 -2.70 -0.07
C ARG A 415 26.93 -2.23 1.10
N GLU A 416 26.40 -2.15 2.33
CA GLU A 416 27.08 -1.65 3.54
C GLU A 416 27.52 -0.17 3.46
N GLN A 417 27.01 0.59 2.49
CA GLN A 417 27.25 2.03 2.31
C GLN A 417 26.27 2.84 3.16
N LEU A 418 26.37 2.74 4.48
CA LEU A 418 25.40 3.31 5.42
C LEU A 418 25.39 4.84 5.44
N ASP A 419 26.53 5.47 5.18
CA ASP A 419 26.65 6.92 5.05
C ASP A 419 25.89 7.45 3.82
N GLU A 420 25.85 6.67 2.74
CA GLU A 420 25.11 6.99 1.51
C GLU A 420 23.60 6.93 1.75
N ALA A 421 23.13 5.88 2.42
CA ALA A 421 21.73 5.76 2.82
C ALA A 421 21.30 6.92 3.73
N SER A 422 22.14 7.28 4.72
CA SER A 422 21.88 8.43 5.59
C SER A 422 21.79 9.75 4.82
N ASN A 423 22.69 9.97 3.84
CA ASN A 423 22.69 11.16 2.99
C ASN A 423 21.41 11.29 2.14
N VAL A 424 20.98 10.20 1.50
CA VAL A 424 19.76 10.17 0.69
C VAL A 424 18.52 10.46 1.55
N LEU A 425 18.46 9.88 2.76
CA LEU A 425 17.36 10.08 3.69
C LEU A 425 17.29 11.49 4.31
N GLN A 426 18.30 12.35 4.12
CA GLN A 426 18.19 13.77 4.49
C GLN A 426 17.10 14.49 3.68
N LEU A 427 16.75 13.98 2.49
CA LEU A 427 15.64 14.48 1.70
C LEU A 427 14.30 14.22 2.41
N PHE A 428 14.13 13.05 3.02
CA PHE A 428 12.88 12.66 3.67
C PHE A 428 13.15 12.00 5.04
N PRO A 429 13.39 12.80 6.09
CA PRO A 429 13.80 12.28 7.40
C PRO A 429 12.78 11.32 8.05
N LEU A 430 11.49 11.46 7.76
CA LEU A 430 10.43 10.58 8.27
C LEU A 430 10.55 9.12 7.80
N LEU A 431 11.30 8.86 6.72
CA LEU A 431 11.56 7.49 6.25
C LEU A 431 12.69 6.79 7.01
N GLN A 432 13.49 7.52 7.80
CA GLN A 432 14.66 6.96 8.50
C GLN A 432 14.31 5.76 9.40
N PRO A 433 13.25 5.79 10.23
CA PRO A 433 12.91 4.65 11.11
C PRO A 433 12.50 3.41 10.30
N LEU A 434 11.80 3.63 9.18
CA LEU A 434 11.36 2.54 8.31
C LEU A 434 12.55 1.87 7.61
N VAL A 435 13.49 2.66 7.07
CA VAL A 435 14.71 2.11 6.45
C VAL A 435 15.62 1.47 7.50
N ALA A 436 15.70 2.00 8.72
CA ALA A 436 16.45 1.38 9.81
C ALA A 436 15.90 -0.01 10.15
N ALA A 437 14.58 -0.14 10.28
CA ALA A 437 13.91 -1.40 10.56
C ALA A 437 14.06 -2.41 9.40
N MET A 438 13.78 -1.99 8.16
CA MET A 438 13.86 -2.86 6.99
C MET A 438 15.30 -3.25 6.64
N GLY A 439 16.25 -2.34 6.84
CA GLY A 439 17.67 -2.57 6.59
C GLY A 439 18.34 -3.52 7.57
N TRP A 440 17.73 -3.75 8.75
CA TRP A 440 18.26 -4.64 9.78
C TRP A 440 18.46 -6.08 9.31
N ASP A 441 17.49 -6.61 8.56
CA ASP A 441 17.50 -7.98 8.06
C ASP A 441 18.46 -8.16 6.89
N LEU A 442 18.72 -7.08 6.12
CA LEU A 442 19.69 -7.08 5.03
C LEU A 442 21.15 -7.23 5.52
N LEU A 443 21.40 -6.95 6.81
CA LEU A 443 22.72 -7.01 7.44
C LEU A 443 22.91 -8.24 8.34
N ALA A 444 22.27 -9.37 8.01
CA ALA A 444 22.37 -10.61 8.77
C ALA A 444 23.83 -11.03 9.03
N GLY A 445 24.16 -11.26 10.30
CA GLY A 445 25.51 -11.66 10.75
C GLY A 445 26.52 -10.52 10.87
N LYS A 446 26.21 -9.29 10.41
CA LYS A 446 27.13 -8.14 10.39
C LYS A 446 26.80 -7.14 11.50
N ILE A 447 27.32 -7.38 12.70
CA ILE A 447 26.91 -6.62 13.90
C ILE A 447 27.44 -5.19 13.89
N ALA A 448 28.69 -4.97 13.49
CA ALA A 448 29.26 -3.64 13.35
C ALA A 448 28.43 -2.77 12.38
N ALA A 449 28.00 -3.37 11.25
CA ALA A 449 27.12 -2.70 10.29
C ALA A 449 25.73 -2.41 10.87
N ARG A 450 25.12 -3.36 11.61
CA ARG A 450 23.83 -3.14 12.32
C ARG A 450 23.91 -2.04 13.36
N ARG A 451 25.01 -1.98 14.12
CA ARG A 451 25.28 -0.93 15.13
C ARG A 451 25.42 0.43 14.45
N LYS A 452 26.22 0.53 13.39
CA LYS A 452 26.39 1.75 12.60
C LYS A 452 25.08 2.20 11.93
N LEU A 453 24.26 1.27 11.45
CA LEU A 453 22.94 1.57 10.86
C LEU A 453 22.02 2.26 11.87
N MET A 454 21.87 1.67 13.07
CA MET A 454 21.02 2.23 14.12
C MET A 454 21.56 3.57 14.63
N GLN A 455 22.88 3.73 14.72
CA GLN A 455 23.51 5.00 15.10
C GLN A 455 23.23 6.13 14.10
N LEU A 456 23.30 5.84 12.80
CA LEU A 456 23.11 6.84 11.76
C LEU A 456 21.64 7.22 11.55
N LEU A 457 20.71 6.28 11.70
CA LEU A 457 19.31 6.48 11.33
C LEU A 457 18.36 6.67 12.54
N TRP A 458 18.75 6.30 13.77
CA TRP A 458 17.84 6.31 14.92
C TRP A 458 18.30 7.11 16.16
N THR A 459 19.59 7.27 16.49
CA THR A 459 19.99 7.65 17.87
C THR A 459 20.22 9.14 18.20
N SER A 460 20.34 10.08 17.26
CA SER A 460 20.66 11.49 17.66
C SER A 460 19.93 12.62 16.91
N LYS A 461 19.67 12.50 15.61
CA LYS A 461 19.01 13.56 14.82
C LYS A 461 17.52 13.30 14.56
N SER A 462 17.12 12.03 14.47
CA SER A 462 15.73 11.62 14.23
C SER A 462 14.78 12.09 15.35
N GLN A 463 15.21 12.05 16.62
CA GLN A 463 14.40 12.49 17.76
C GLN A 463 14.25 14.02 17.86
N VAL A 464 15.24 14.79 17.39
CA VAL A 464 15.19 16.27 17.41
C VAL A 464 14.28 16.80 16.28
N ILE A 465 14.39 16.24 15.07
CA ILE A 465 13.51 16.56 13.94
C ILE A 465 12.04 16.24 14.29
N ARG A 466 11.81 15.15 15.03
CA ARG A 466 10.48 14.79 15.57
C ARG A 466 9.91 15.81 16.55
N LEU A 467 10.72 16.39 17.43
CA LEU A 467 10.24 17.38 18.42
C LEU A 467 9.85 18.71 17.74
N GLU A 468 10.54 19.09 16.67
CA GLU A 468 10.20 20.28 15.87
C GLU A 468 8.93 20.05 15.02
N GLU A 469 8.79 18.90 14.34
CA GLU A 469 7.65 18.63 13.46
C GLU A 469 6.38 18.13 14.18
N SER A 470 6.49 17.45 15.32
CA SER A 470 5.32 17.01 16.12
C SER A 470 4.57 18.16 16.80
N SER A 471 5.18 19.34 16.89
CA SER A 471 4.50 20.57 17.32
C SER A 471 3.54 21.13 16.26
N LEU A 472 3.69 20.73 14.98
CA LEU A 472 2.94 21.23 13.84
C LEU A 472 1.69 20.40 13.50
N TYR A 473 1.65 19.12 13.90
CA TYR A 473 0.48 18.25 13.76
C TYR A 473 -0.04 17.94 15.17
N GLY A 474 -1.03 18.71 15.60
CA GLY A 474 -1.66 18.53 16.90
C GLY A 474 -2.29 17.16 17.02
N ASN A 475 -1.63 16.25 17.74
CA ASN A 475 -2.22 15.36 18.73
C ASN A 475 -1.08 14.58 19.41
N LYS A 476 -0.86 14.88 20.69
CA LYS A 476 -0.07 14.03 21.60
C LYS A 476 -0.91 12.79 21.93
N SER A 477 -1.02 11.84 21.01
CA SER A 477 -1.39 10.48 21.41
C SER A 477 -0.18 9.87 22.10
N ASP A 478 -0.39 9.37 23.32
CA ASP A 478 0.59 8.67 24.18
C ASP A 478 1.05 7.31 23.59
N GLU A 479 0.76 7.05 22.31
CA GLU A 479 0.99 5.80 21.60
C GLU A 479 2.23 5.93 20.70
N MET A 480 3.29 5.22 21.06
CA MET A 480 4.54 5.12 20.30
C MET A 480 4.30 4.36 18.98
N SER A 481 4.81 4.88 17.86
CA SER A 481 4.69 4.20 16.55
C SER A 481 5.31 2.80 16.60
N CYS A 482 4.66 1.82 15.95
CA CYS A 482 5.12 0.43 15.95
C CYS A 482 6.53 0.26 15.36
N VAL A 483 6.87 1.04 14.34
CA VAL A 483 8.19 1.04 13.68
C VAL A 483 9.26 1.66 14.60
N GLU A 484 8.89 2.71 15.32
CA GLU A 484 9.77 3.37 16.29
C GLU A 484 10.05 2.47 17.50
N HIS A 485 9.00 1.84 18.02
CA HIS A 485 9.13 0.85 19.10
C HIS A 485 10.02 -0.34 18.68
N LEU A 486 9.92 -0.75 17.41
CA LEU A 486 10.80 -1.78 16.84
C LEU A 486 12.26 -1.29 16.81
N CYS A 487 12.52 -0.07 16.35
CA CYS A 487 13.87 0.50 16.35
C CYS A 487 14.49 0.56 17.76
N ASP A 488 13.73 1.03 18.75
CA ASP A 488 14.17 1.01 20.16
C ASP A 488 14.46 -0.41 20.66
N THR A 489 13.63 -1.37 20.24
CA THR A 489 13.82 -2.80 20.60
C THR A 489 15.11 -3.36 19.98
N LEU A 490 15.43 -2.99 18.74
CA LEU A 490 16.65 -3.41 18.05
C LEU A 490 17.90 -2.80 18.71
N CYS A 491 17.87 -1.52 19.08
CA CYS A 491 18.94 -0.89 19.86
C CYS A 491 19.15 -1.59 21.20
N TYR A 492 18.07 -1.89 21.92
CA TYR A 492 18.12 -2.64 23.18
C TYR A 492 18.74 -4.05 22.99
N GLN A 493 18.39 -4.75 21.90
CA GLN A 493 18.96 -6.06 21.59
C GLN A 493 20.46 -5.99 21.30
N LEU A 494 20.95 -4.96 20.59
CA LEU A 494 22.37 -4.73 20.36
C LEU A 494 23.15 -4.44 21.64
N ASP A 495 22.57 -3.63 22.53
CA ASP A 495 23.18 -3.31 23.82
C ASP A 495 23.25 -4.54 24.72
N LEU A 496 22.19 -5.37 24.72
CA LEU A 496 22.15 -6.62 25.46
C LEU A 496 23.16 -7.64 24.92
N ALA A 497 23.29 -7.77 23.61
CA ALA A 497 24.27 -8.64 22.96
C ALA A 497 25.70 -8.22 23.32
N SER A 498 26.01 -6.93 23.25
CA SER A 498 27.31 -6.37 23.63
C SER A 498 27.63 -6.58 25.10
N PHE A 499 26.66 -6.34 25.99
CA PHE A 499 26.81 -6.63 27.42
C PHE A 499 27.22 -8.09 27.67
N VAL A 500 26.52 -9.05 27.05
CA VAL A 500 26.82 -10.49 27.21
C VAL A 500 28.21 -10.83 26.67
N ALA A 501 28.60 -10.26 25.54
CA ALA A 501 29.93 -10.45 24.97
C ALA A 501 31.04 -9.88 25.86
N CYS A 502 30.86 -8.69 26.43
CA CYS A 502 31.80 -8.09 27.38
C CYS A 502 31.98 -8.97 28.63
N VAL A 503 30.87 -9.44 29.23
CA VAL A 503 30.91 -10.24 30.47
C VAL A 503 31.56 -11.60 30.22
N ASN A 504 31.25 -12.26 29.10
CA ASN A 504 31.88 -13.53 28.72
C ASN A 504 33.37 -13.39 28.38
N SER A 505 33.80 -12.20 27.96
CA SER A 505 35.20 -11.86 27.70
C SER A 505 35.93 -11.37 28.97
N GLY A 506 35.27 -11.34 30.12
CA GLY A 506 35.84 -10.89 31.40
C GLY A 506 36.03 -9.37 31.53
N GLN A 507 35.37 -8.59 30.67
CA GLN A 507 35.45 -7.14 30.65
C GLN A 507 34.24 -6.49 31.32
N SER A 508 34.41 -5.28 31.83
CA SER A 508 33.31 -4.46 32.36
C SER A 508 32.58 -3.73 31.24
N TRP A 509 31.27 -3.91 31.15
CA TRP A 509 30.43 -3.10 30.27
C TRP A 509 30.24 -1.69 30.85
N ASN A 510 30.39 -0.64 30.03
CA ASN A 510 30.12 0.74 30.41
C ASN A 510 28.81 1.24 29.76
N SER A 511 28.17 2.24 30.37
CA SER A 511 26.95 2.86 29.83
C SER A 511 27.21 3.80 28.64
N GLU A 512 28.47 4.14 28.34
CA GLU A 512 28.86 4.98 27.21
C GLU A 512 28.76 4.22 25.87
N PHE A 513 28.86 2.89 25.88
CA PHE A 513 28.69 2.04 24.69
C PHE A 513 27.23 1.72 24.33
N SER A 514 26.27 2.16 25.15
CA SER A 514 24.83 1.89 24.92
C SER A 514 24.26 2.81 23.85
N LEU A 515 23.64 2.23 22.82
CA LEU A 515 22.89 2.95 21.81
C LEU A 515 21.66 3.67 22.39
N MET A 516 21.08 3.13 23.47
CA MET A 516 19.92 3.71 24.14
C MET A 516 20.27 4.86 25.11
N LEU A 517 21.48 4.86 25.69
CA LEU A 517 21.92 5.84 26.70
C LEU A 517 22.92 6.88 26.15
N SER A 518 23.44 6.70 24.93
CA SER A 518 24.29 7.66 24.21
C SER A 518 23.46 8.87 23.75
N GLY A 519 22.98 9.63 24.73
CA GLY A 519 22.36 10.93 24.53
C GLY A 519 23.40 12.03 24.77
N LYS A 520 23.76 12.75 23.70
CA LYS A 520 24.24 14.15 23.67
C LYS A 520 25.69 14.47 23.28
N GLU A 521 26.62 13.53 23.08
CA GLU A 521 27.97 13.94 22.67
C GLU A 521 28.41 13.27 21.37
N GLN A 522 28.91 14.09 20.45
CA GLN A 522 29.62 13.64 19.25
C GLN A 522 30.85 12.87 19.70
N VAL A 523 30.73 11.56 19.83
CA VAL A 523 31.88 10.69 19.96
C VAL A 523 32.35 10.41 18.53
N GLU A 524 33.46 11.05 18.15
CA GLU A 524 34.23 10.66 16.97
C GLU A 524 34.40 9.14 16.96
N PHE A 525 34.30 8.56 15.76
CA PHE A 525 34.45 7.14 15.46
C PHE A 525 35.75 6.61 16.08
N ARG A 526 35.70 6.17 17.33
CA ARG A 526 36.78 5.38 17.92
C ARG A 526 36.58 3.98 17.41
N ASP A 527 37.59 3.51 16.69
CA ASP A 527 37.80 2.15 16.21
C ASP A 527 38.01 1.17 17.39
N GLU A 528 37.22 1.32 18.46
CA GLU A 528 37.24 0.51 19.68
C GLU A 528 36.11 -0.55 19.66
N ASP A 529 35.71 -0.99 18.45
CA ASP A 529 35.05 -2.30 18.22
C ASP A 529 36.00 -3.48 18.54
N ALA A 530 37.24 -3.20 18.97
CA ALA A 530 38.28 -4.20 19.24
C ALA A 530 38.05 -5.07 20.49
N TYR A 531 36.93 -4.89 21.21
CA TYR A 531 36.75 -5.47 22.55
C TYR A 531 35.54 -6.41 22.73
N SER A 532 34.64 -6.55 21.74
CA SER A 532 33.53 -7.52 21.81
C SER A 532 33.71 -8.68 20.83
N ASP A 533 33.28 -9.88 21.21
CA ASP A 533 33.29 -11.07 20.36
C ASP A 533 32.05 -11.07 19.45
N PRO A 534 32.18 -10.84 18.12
CA PRO A 534 31.05 -10.77 17.20
C PRO A 534 30.29 -12.09 17.07
N PHE A 535 30.93 -13.23 17.39
CA PHE A 535 30.26 -14.52 17.39
C PHE A 535 29.27 -14.62 18.56
N VAL A 536 29.69 -14.19 19.75
CA VAL A 536 28.84 -14.20 20.96
C VAL A 536 27.67 -13.23 20.81
N GLU A 537 27.92 -12.04 20.28
CA GLU A 537 26.87 -11.04 20.06
C GLU A 537 25.81 -11.55 19.04
N ASN A 538 26.22 -12.16 17.92
CA ASN A 538 25.29 -12.71 16.92
C ASN A 538 24.48 -13.87 17.51
N PHE A 539 25.14 -14.76 18.27
CA PHE A 539 24.48 -15.86 18.95
C PHE A 539 23.41 -15.37 19.94
N VAL A 540 23.68 -14.28 20.67
CA VAL A 540 22.71 -13.67 21.57
C VAL A 540 21.54 -13.07 20.79
N LEU A 541 21.79 -12.35 19.69
CA LEU A 541 20.73 -11.81 18.82
C LEU A 541 19.82 -12.90 18.25
N GLU A 542 20.38 -14.02 17.78
CA GLU A 542 19.61 -15.17 17.32
C GLU A 542 18.73 -15.76 18.43
N ARG A 543 19.26 -15.87 19.66
CA ARG A 543 18.49 -16.38 20.81
C ARG A 543 17.40 -15.43 21.26
N LEU A 544 17.61 -14.12 21.15
CA LEU A 544 16.62 -13.09 21.48
C LEU A 544 15.43 -13.07 20.51
N SER A 545 15.61 -13.56 19.27
CA SER A 545 14.50 -13.71 18.31
C SER A 545 13.47 -14.77 18.72
N VAL A 546 13.89 -15.77 19.53
CA VAL A 546 13.05 -16.91 19.94
C VAL A 546 12.71 -16.90 21.43
N GLN A 547 13.56 -16.30 22.26
CA GLN A 547 13.48 -16.39 23.71
C GLN A 547 13.46 -15.01 24.36
N SER A 548 12.83 -14.92 25.54
CA SER A 548 12.81 -13.68 26.30
C SER A 548 14.22 -13.26 26.76
N PRO A 549 14.53 -11.94 26.80
CA PRO A 549 15.83 -11.42 27.26
C PRO A 549 16.32 -11.99 28.60
N LEU A 550 15.40 -12.14 29.56
CA LEU A 550 15.66 -12.74 30.87
C LEU A 550 16.22 -14.17 30.79
N ARG A 551 15.69 -14.99 29.87
CA ARG A 551 16.10 -16.39 29.71
C ARG A 551 17.48 -16.45 29.04
N VAL A 552 17.69 -15.66 28.00
CA VAL A 552 18.97 -15.56 27.30
C VAL A 552 20.09 -15.12 28.25
N LEU A 553 19.83 -14.13 29.11
CA LEU A 553 20.80 -13.69 30.13
C LEU A 553 21.19 -14.81 31.11
N PHE A 554 20.23 -15.58 31.64
CA PHE A 554 20.55 -16.65 32.58
C PHE A 554 21.16 -17.90 31.93
N ASP A 555 20.88 -18.14 30.66
CA ASP A 555 21.40 -19.29 29.92
C ASP A 555 22.82 -19.03 29.38
N VAL A 556 23.15 -17.77 29.03
CA VAL A 556 24.40 -17.40 28.33
C VAL A 556 25.44 -16.74 29.24
N VAL A 557 25.04 -16.14 30.37
CA VAL A 557 25.98 -15.47 31.30
C VAL A 557 26.16 -16.29 32.59
N PRO A 558 27.31 -16.96 32.79
CA PRO A 558 27.57 -17.72 34.00
C PRO A 558 27.64 -16.81 35.25
N GLY A 559 26.77 -17.05 36.23
CA GLY A 559 26.87 -16.39 37.54
C GLY A 559 26.35 -14.95 37.62
N ILE A 560 25.59 -14.47 36.63
CA ILE A 560 25.01 -13.11 36.65
C ILE A 560 24.18 -12.86 37.93
N LYS A 561 24.46 -11.75 38.62
CA LYS A 561 23.67 -11.37 39.79
C LYS A 561 22.28 -10.99 39.33
N PHE A 562 21.27 -11.44 40.09
CA PHE A 562 19.87 -11.19 39.73
C PHE A 562 19.52 -9.69 39.67
N GLN A 563 20.24 -8.85 40.43
CA GLN A 563 20.07 -7.40 40.44
C GLN A 563 20.55 -6.76 39.12
N GLU A 564 21.74 -7.14 38.64
CA GLU A 564 22.30 -6.69 37.35
C GLU A 564 21.40 -7.13 36.17
N ALA A 565 20.84 -8.34 36.23
CA ALA A 565 19.88 -8.82 35.22
C ALA A 565 18.57 -8.00 35.21
N ILE A 566 18.09 -7.51 36.36
CA ILE A 566 16.90 -6.66 36.44
C ILE A 566 17.18 -5.27 35.87
N GLU A 567 18.34 -4.70 36.17
CA GLU A 567 18.75 -3.39 35.66
C GLU A 567 18.78 -3.39 34.13
N LEU A 568 19.34 -4.43 33.51
CA LEU A 568 19.32 -4.60 32.05
C LEU A 568 17.90 -4.73 31.49
N ILE A 569 17.06 -5.56 32.11
CA ILE A 569 15.67 -5.76 31.66
C ILE A 569 14.82 -4.49 31.85
N SER A 570 15.18 -3.65 32.82
CA SER A 570 14.50 -2.38 33.06
C SER A 570 14.68 -1.40 31.89
N MET A 571 15.79 -1.51 31.14
CA MET A 571 16.08 -0.72 29.93
C MET A 571 15.28 -1.15 28.69
N GLN A 572 14.56 -2.28 28.73
CA GLN A 572 13.74 -2.71 27.60
C GLN A 572 12.64 -1.66 27.32
N PRO A 573 12.49 -1.19 26.06
CA PRO A 573 11.46 -0.22 25.70
C PRO A 573 10.06 -0.77 25.96
N ILE A 574 9.15 0.12 26.38
CA ILE A 574 7.78 -0.21 26.76
C ILE A 574 6.84 0.43 25.74
N SER A 575 6.04 -0.38 25.05
CA SER A 575 5.06 0.13 24.08
C SER A 575 3.77 0.65 24.73
N SER A 576 3.42 0.14 25.92
CA SER A 576 2.18 0.47 26.63
C SER A 576 2.22 0.14 28.13
N ASN A 577 1.32 0.77 28.91
CA ASN A 577 1.14 0.50 30.33
C ASN A 577 0.76 -0.96 30.63
N ILE A 578 0.08 -1.65 29.70
CA ILE A 578 -0.30 -3.06 29.85
C ILE A 578 0.94 -3.96 29.74
N GLU A 579 1.85 -3.65 28.81
CA GLU A 579 3.10 -4.38 28.67
C GLU A 579 4.07 -4.13 29.83
N ALA A 580 4.10 -2.90 30.36
CA ALA A 580 4.82 -2.57 31.59
C ALA A 580 4.38 -3.45 32.77
N ASN A 581 3.05 -3.61 32.94
CA ASN A 581 2.47 -4.44 33.99
C ASN A 581 2.75 -5.95 33.78
N LYS A 582 2.71 -6.42 32.53
CA LYS A 582 3.11 -7.80 32.18
C LYS A 582 4.60 -8.05 32.46
N ARG A 583 5.48 -7.06 32.20
CA ARG A 583 6.92 -7.12 32.52
C ARG A 583 7.13 -7.25 34.03
N GLN A 584 6.46 -6.42 34.82
CA GLN A 584 6.52 -6.46 36.27
C GLN A 584 6.09 -7.83 36.82
N GLY A 585 4.98 -8.38 36.31
CA GLY A 585 4.51 -9.71 36.68
C GLY A 585 5.48 -10.84 36.30
N LYS A 586 6.20 -10.74 35.17
CA LYS A 586 7.26 -11.71 34.80
C LYS A 586 8.46 -11.59 35.73
N ILE A 587 8.93 -10.38 36.05
CA ILE A 587 10.05 -10.15 36.97
C ILE A 587 9.74 -10.74 38.36
N GLU A 588 8.54 -10.49 38.88
CA GLU A 588 8.09 -11.02 40.17
C GLU A 588 8.00 -12.55 40.18
N LYS A 589 7.44 -13.17 39.14
CA LYS A 589 7.42 -14.64 39.01
C LYS A 589 8.82 -15.24 39.04
N THR A 590 9.81 -14.56 38.46
CA THR A 590 11.21 -15.02 38.45
C THR A 590 11.89 -14.84 39.80
N LYS A 591 11.60 -13.72 40.51
CA LYS A 591 12.00 -13.52 41.91
C LYS A 591 11.54 -14.69 42.79
N TRP A 592 10.28 -15.11 42.63
CA TRP A 592 9.71 -16.23 43.37
C TRP A 592 10.37 -17.57 43.04
N ARG A 593 10.70 -17.84 41.76
CA ARG A 593 11.41 -19.08 41.37
C ARG A 593 12.80 -19.18 41.99
N LYS A 594 13.61 -18.12 41.91
CA LYS A 594 14.96 -18.14 42.52
C LYS A 594 14.92 -18.29 44.04
N LYS A 595 13.96 -17.62 44.70
CA LYS A 595 13.76 -17.78 46.14
C LYS A 595 13.40 -19.23 46.49
N LYS A 596 12.56 -19.88 45.68
CA LYS A 596 12.23 -21.30 45.82
C LYS A 596 13.45 -22.20 45.59
N GLU A 597 14.26 -21.95 44.57
CA GLU A 597 15.48 -22.70 44.28
C GLU A 597 16.51 -22.58 45.42
N HIS A 598 16.69 -21.40 46.00
CA HIS A 598 17.55 -21.20 47.16
C HIS A 598 17.04 -21.97 48.38
N VAL A 599 15.74 -21.93 48.65
CA VAL A 599 15.11 -22.71 49.73
C VAL A 599 15.27 -24.21 49.50
N VAL A 600 15.13 -24.70 48.27
CA VAL A 600 15.33 -26.11 47.91
C VAL A 600 16.80 -26.52 48.05
N ALA A 601 17.74 -25.65 47.65
CA ALA A 601 19.17 -25.89 47.84
C ALA A 601 19.55 -25.94 49.33
N ASP A 602 19.00 -25.02 50.15
CA ASP A 602 19.18 -25.01 51.61
C ASP A 602 18.59 -26.26 52.28
N LEU A 603 17.43 -26.73 51.80
CA LEU A 603 16.80 -27.96 52.29
C LEU A 603 17.64 -29.19 51.92
N LYS A 604 18.12 -29.29 50.67
CA LYS A 604 19.03 -30.37 50.25
C LYS A 604 20.35 -30.35 51.04
N ALA A 605 20.93 -29.17 51.28
CA ALA A 605 22.14 -29.02 52.07
C ALA A 605 21.95 -29.34 53.57
N ARG A 606 20.71 -29.22 54.09
CA ARG A 606 20.34 -29.67 55.44
C ARG A 606 20.10 -31.18 55.49
N GLU A 607 19.56 -31.76 54.43
CA GLU A 607 19.31 -33.20 54.33
C GLU A 607 20.61 -33.99 54.19
N VAL A 608 21.55 -33.53 53.37
CA VAL A 608 22.92 -34.07 53.28
C VAL A 608 23.68 -33.95 54.60
N ARG A 609 23.44 -32.88 55.39
CA ARG A 609 24.00 -32.75 56.74
C ARG A 609 23.37 -33.69 57.77
N LYS A 610 22.13 -34.15 57.54
CA LYS A 610 21.46 -35.11 58.43
C LYS A 610 21.79 -36.57 58.09
N SER A 611 22.17 -36.87 56.85
CA SER A 611 22.55 -38.22 56.41
C SER A 611 24.04 -38.55 56.58
N GLY A 612 24.86 -37.57 56.99
CA GLY A 612 26.29 -37.73 57.28
C GLY A 612 26.64 -37.88 58.77
N ASN A 613 25.66 -38.12 59.64
CA ASN A 613 25.85 -38.44 61.06
C ASN A 613 25.46 -39.88 61.37
#